data_AF-F0GAW0-F1
#
_entry.id   AF-F0GAW0-F1
#
_cell.length_a   1.000
_cell.length_b   1.000
_cell.length_c   1.000
_cell.angle_alpha   90.00
_cell.angle_beta   90.00
_cell.angle_gamma   90.00
#
_symmetry.space_group_name_H-M   'P 1'
#
loop_
_entity.id
_entity.type
_entity.pdbx_description
1 polymer ?
#
loop_
_entity_poly.entity_id
_entity_poly.type
_entity_poly.pdbx_seq_one_letter_code
_entity_poly.pdbx_strand_id
1 'polypeptide(L)' 'MHTLTVIHLNGPINSGKTTLGRALARRLPDARFIDGDDHDAPDDAPFDVQWAIALERLVTQIANARERCLVVA' A
#
# COMPACT_ATOMS: atom_id res chain seq x y z
N MET A 1 -1.78 23.02 3.29
CA MET A 1 -2.16 21.59 3.25
C MET A 1 -2.05 21.15 1.81
N HIS A 2 -1.20 20.18 1.49
CA HIS A 2 -1.13 19.61 0.16
C HIS A 2 -2.12 18.43 0.08
N THR A 3 -2.86 18.31 -1.02
CA THR A 3 -3.74 17.17 -1.26
C THR A 3 -2.92 15.92 -1.45
N LEU A 4 -3.15 14.90 -0.63
CA LEU A 4 -2.56 13.57 -0.79
C LEU A 4 -3.22 12.84 -1.97
N THR A 5 -2.41 12.27 -2.87
CA THR A 5 -2.90 11.38 -3.94
C THR A 5 -2.60 9.93 -3.59
N VAL A 6 -3.63 9.08 -3.50
CA VAL A 6 -3.45 7.64 -3.28
C VAL A 6 -3.78 6.90 -4.59
N ILE A 7 -2.81 6.16 -5.11
CA ILE A 7 -2.94 5.30 -6.30
C ILE A 7 -2.99 3.86 -5.83
N HIS A 8 -4.14 3.22 -5.98
CA HIS A 8 -4.31 1.81 -5.67
C HIS A 8 -4.23 0.99 -6.97
N LEU A 9 -3.18 0.18 -7.09
CA LEU A 9 -2.99 -0.76 -8.19
C LEU A 9 -3.64 -2.09 -7.82
N ASN A 10 -4.66 -2.49 -8.57
CA ASN A 10 -5.36 -3.74 -8.36
C ASN A 10 -5.32 -4.61 -9.63
N GLY A 11 -5.54 -5.90 -9.47
CA GLY A 11 -5.45 -6.91 -10.51
C GLY A 11 -5.17 -8.30 -9.93
N PRO A 12 -5.26 -9.35 -10.76
CA PRO A 12 -5.07 -10.73 -10.32
C PRO A 12 -3.73 -10.97 -9.60
N ILE A 13 -3.66 -12.05 -8.83
CA ILE A 13 -2.38 -12.53 -8.27
C ILE A 13 -1.41 -12.76 -9.44
N ASN A 14 -0.14 -12.38 -9.23
CA ASN A 14 0.93 -12.52 -10.22
C ASN A 14 0.78 -11.64 -11.50
N SER A 15 -0.09 -10.63 -11.51
CA SER A 15 -0.25 -9.71 -12.65
C SER A 15 0.83 -8.62 -12.76
N GLY A 16 1.77 -8.59 -11.80
CA GLY A 16 2.87 -7.61 -11.78
C GLY A 16 2.58 -6.30 -11.03
N LYS A 17 1.54 -6.24 -10.19
CA LYS A 17 1.17 -5.05 -9.40
C LYS A 17 2.33 -4.50 -8.57
N THR A 18 2.97 -5.33 -7.74
CA THR A 18 4.10 -4.94 -6.89
C THR A 18 5.27 -4.41 -7.73
N THR A 19 5.56 -5.06 -8.86
CA THR A 19 6.62 -4.63 -9.79
C THR A 19 6.31 -3.26 -10.39
N LEU A 20 5.10 -3.07 -10.91
CA LEU A 20 4.65 -1.80 -11.48
C LEU A 20 4.59 -0.70 -10.40
N GLY A 21 4.07 -1.00 -9.22
CA GLY A 21 3.91 -0.05 -8.12
C GLY A 21 5.25 0.49 -7.63
N ARG A 22 6.24 -0.39 -7.44
CA ARG A 22 7.61 0.02 -7.10
C ARG A 22 8.24 0.88 -8.20
N ALA A 23 8.03 0.53 -9.46
CA ALA A 23 8.53 1.33 -10.59
C ALA A 23 7.85 2.70 -10.67
N LEU A 24 6.53 2.76 -10.46
CA LEU A 24 5.73 3.98 -10.49
C LEU A 24 6.12 4.93 -9.35
N ALA A 25 6.21 4.44 -8.11
CA ALA A 25 6.63 5.25 -6.96
C ALA A 25 8.01 5.88 -7.16
N ARG A 26 8.95 5.20 -7.83
CA ARG A 26 10.28 5.76 -8.16
C ARG A 26 10.24 6.86 -9.22
N ARG A 27 9.16 6.96 -10.01
CA ARG A 27 9.02 7.93 -11.10
C ARG A 27 8.18 9.14 -10.70
N LEU A 28 7.31 9.00 -9.71
CA LEU A 28 6.48 10.08 -9.21
C LEU A 28 7.25 10.95 -8.21
N PRO A 29 7.08 12.28 -8.26
CA PRO A 29 7.73 13.18 -7.31
C PRO A 29 7.15 12.97 -5.92
N ASP A 30 8.03 12.83 -4.92
CA ASP A 30 7.66 12.71 -3.51
C ASP A 30 6.59 11.62 -3.29
N ALA A 31 6.90 10.42 -3.80
CA ALA A 31 6.02 9.26 -3.75
C ALA A 31 6.64 8.11 -2.96
N ARG A 32 5.78 7.37 -2.25
CA ARG A 32 6.16 6.16 -1.51
C ARG A 32 5.34 4.97 -1.96
N PHE A 33 6.01 3.83 -2.10
CA PHE A 33 5.36 2.54 -2.35
C PHE A 33 4.93 1.89 -1.03
N ILE A 34 3.73 1.31 -1.01
CA ILE A 34 3.19 0.51 0.08
C ILE A 34 2.79 -0.85 -0.49
N ASP A 35 3.33 -1.91 0.09
CA ASP A 35 2.94 -3.28 -0.23
C ASP A 35 1.60 -3.59 0.46
N GLY A 36 0.57 -3.90 -0.34
CA GLY A 36 -0.78 -4.20 0.13
C GLY A 36 -0.93 -5.62 0.68
N ASP A 37 -0.04 -6.53 0.28
CA ASP A 37 0.01 -7.90 0.79
C ASP A 37 0.69 -7.97 2.18
N ASP A 38 1.44 -6.93 2.57
CA ASP A 38 2.06 -6.83 3.89
C ASP A 38 1.03 -6.50 4.97
N HIS A 39 0.70 -7.51 5.78
CA HIS A 39 -0.34 -7.45 6.79
C HIS A 39 0.14 -7.09 8.19
N ASP A 40 1.46 -7.12 8.49
CA ASP A 40 2.04 -7.00 9.85
C ASP A 40 1.45 -7.95 10.93
N ALA A 41 0.48 -8.79 10.57
CA ALA A 41 -0.13 -9.80 11.42
C ALA A 41 0.86 -10.95 11.72
N PRO A 42 0.72 -11.63 12.88
CA PRO A 42 1.43 -12.87 13.17
C PRO A 42 1.24 -13.92 12.06
N ASP A 43 2.27 -14.71 11.80
CA ASP A 43 2.27 -15.74 10.73
C ASP A 43 1.16 -16.79 10.90
N ASP A 44 0.68 -17.01 12.13
CA ASP A 44 -0.36 -17.96 12.50
C ASP A 44 -1.75 -17.32 12.65
N ALA A 45 -1.88 -16.02 12.38
CA ALA A 45 -3.16 -15.32 12.48
C ALA A 45 -4.17 -15.87 11.46
N PRO A 46 -5.45 -16.05 11.84
CA PRO A 46 -6.52 -16.36 10.89
C PRO A 46 -6.63 -15.31 9.78
N PHE A 47 -7.08 -15.71 8.58
CA PHE A 47 -7.13 -14.80 7.42
C PHE A 47 -7.98 -13.54 7.66
N ASP A 48 -9.12 -13.65 8.31
CA ASP A 48 -9.98 -12.51 8.66
C ASP A 48 -9.25 -11.51 9.57
N VAL A 49 -8.43 -12.01 10.49
CA VAL A 49 -7.56 -11.19 11.35
C VAL A 49 -6.44 -10.54 10.53
N GLN A 50 -5.78 -11.29 9.65
CA GLN A 50 -4.76 -10.73 8.75
C GLN A 50 -5.34 -9.58 7.90
N TRP A 51 -6.53 -9.76 7.34
CA TRP A 51 -7.23 -8.73 6.56
C TRP A 51 -7.56 -7.49 7.38
N ALA A 52 -8.03 -7.65 8.62
CA ALA A 52 -8.34 -6.52 9.49
C ALA A 52 -7.08 -5.71 9.83
N ILE A 53 -5.98 -6.39 10.18
CA ILE A 53 -4.71 -5.74 10.52
C ILE A 53 -4.11 -5.06 9.28
N ALA A 54 -4.14 -5.71 8.11
CA ALA A 54 -3.68 -5.13 6.86
C ALA A 54 -4.45 -3.84 6.52
N LEU A 55 -5.78 -3.85 6.67
CA LEU A 55 -6.61 -2.68 6.43
C LEU A 55 -6.27 -1.54 7.39
N GLU A 56 -6.16 -1.84 8.69
CA GLU A 56 -5.79 -0.84 9.70
C GLU A 56 -4.42 -0.22 9.38
N ARG A 57 -3.42 -1.05 9.08
CA ARG A 57 -2.08 -0.62 8.67
C ARG A 57 -2.13 0.33 7.48
N LEU A 58 -2.87 -0.02 6.41
CA LEU A 58 -3.01 0.83 5.22
C LEU A 58 -3.67 2.17 5.56
N VAL A 59 -4.74 2.16 6.35
CA VAL A 59 -5.44 3.37 6.80
C VAL A 59 -4.49 4.25 7.61
N THR A 60 -3.72 3.69 8.55
CA THR A 60 -2.73 4.41 9.34
C THR A 60 -1.63 5.03 8.46
N GLN A 61 -1.13 4.29 7.47
CA GLN A 61 -0.10 4.81 6.56
C GLN A 61 -0.62 5.94 5.68
N ILE A 62 -1.87 5.89 5.23
CA ILE A 62 -2.51 6.96 4.46
C ILE A 62 -2.75 8.19 5.36
N ALA A 63 -3.28 8.00 6.57
CA ALA A 63 -3.59 9.09 7.49
C ALA A 63 -2.33 9.86 7.95
N ASN A 64 -1.20 9.17 8.07
CA ASN A 64 0.07 9.75 8.52
C ASN A 64 1.05 10.07 7.38
N ALA A 65 0.62 9.97 6.12
CA ALA A 65 1.46 10.23 4.97
C ALA A 65 1.97 11.67 4.99
N ARG A 66 3.28 11.84 4.74
CA ARG A 66 3.89 13.16 4.54
C ARG A 66 4.22 13.43 3.08
N GLU A 67 4.29 12.35 2.30
CA GLU A 67 4.45 12.33 0.87
C GLU A 67 3.25 12.94 0.16
N ARG A 68 3.46 13.45 -1.06
CA ARG A 68 2.37 13.91 -1.93
C ARG A 68 1.62 12.75 -2.58
N CYS A 69 2.28 11.61 -2.74
CA CYS A 69 1.70 10.44 -3.38
C CYS A 69 2.03 9.13 -2.67
N LEU A 70 1.02 8.27 -2.53
CA LEU A 70 1.19 6.88 -2.13
C LEU A 70 0.78 5.97 -3.29
N VAL A 71 1.60 4.96 -3.57
CA VAL A 71 1.28 3.89 -4.53
C VAL A 71 1.13 2.60 -3.73
N VAL A 72 -0.09 2.07 -3.67
CA VAL A 72 -0.45 0.84 -2.96
C VAL A 72 -0.66 -0.26 -3.99
N ALA A 73 -0.02 -1.43 -3.87
CA ALA A 73 -0.13 -2.50 -4.86
C ALA A 73 -0.02 -3.90 -4.26
#